data_AF-A0A928BPG6-F1
#
_entry.id   AF-A0A928BPG6-F1
#
_cell.length_a   1.000
_cell.length_b   1.000
_cell.length_c   1.000
_cell.angle_alpha   90.00
_cell.angle_beta   90.00
_cell.angle_gamma   90.00
#
_symmetry.space_group_name_H-M   'P 1'
#
loop_
_entity.id
_entity.type
_entity.pdbx_description
1 polymer ?
#
loop_
_entity_poly.entity_id
_entity_poly.type
_entity_poly.pdbx_seq_one_letter_code
_entity_poly.pdbx_strand_id
1 'polypeptide(L)'
;MKTLQVKDKLFALSIPEAEIQEQVRRVAAEIMRDYAGKEPLFLPVLNGSFIFAADLLREVSLPCDISFIKLASYQGMQSSGEIREVMGLAQDITDRHVIIVEDIIDSGMTMAHMIETLQTHNPASIAVCSMLVKPAALKVNVPINYCCMEIPNDFIVGYGLDYDGFGRNTRDIFTLVK
;
A
#
# COMPACT_ATOMS: atom_id res chain seq x y z
N MET A 1 -23.24 -15.86 2.93
CA MET A 1 -22.16 -14.86 2.73
C MET A 1 -20.99 -15.28 3.60
N LYS A 2 -19.76 -15.32 3.07
CA LYS A 2 -18.57 -15.68 3.86
C LYS A 2 -18.33 -14.58 4.89
N THR A 3 -18.13 -14.94 6.16
CA THR A 3 -17.91 -14.00 7.26
C THR A 3 -16.60 -14.30 7.99
N LEU A 4 -16.04 -13.30 8.63
CA LEU A 4 -14.82 -13.39 9.43
C LEU A 4 -15.04 -12.65 10.76
N GLN A 5 -14.84 -13.34 11.88
CA GLN A 5 -14.78 -12.68 13.19
C GLN A 5 -13.33 -12.29 13.47
N VAL A 6 -13.07 -11.01 13.75
CA VAL A 6 -11.77 -10.51 14.20
C VAL A 6 -11.98 -9.76 15.51
N LYS A 7 -11.44 -10.31 16.60
CA LYS A 7 -11.67 -9.82 17.97
C LYS A 7 -13.18 -9.70 18.24
N ASP A 8 -13.66 -8.51 18.61
CA ASP A 8 -15.05 -8.17 18.93
C ASP A 8 -15.92 -7.82 17.71
N LYS A 9 -15.38 -7.84 16.49
CA LYS A 9 -16.08 -7.38 15.28
C LYS A 9 -16.31 -8.49 14.26
N LEU A 10 -17.49 -8.46 13.64
CA LEU A 10 -17.87 -9.34 12.54
C LEU A 10 -17.70 -8.62 11.22
N PHE A 11 -17.05 -9.27 10.27
CA PHE A 11 -16.84 -8.78 8.91
C PHE A 11 -17.47 -9.72 7.89
N ALA A 12 -17.92 -9.18 6.77
CA ALA A 12 -18.44 -9.92 5.64
C ALA A 12 -17.52 -9.77 4.42
N LEU A 13 -17.42 -10.82 3.60
CA LEU A 13 -16.61 -10.81 2.39
C LEU A 13 -17.00 -9.63 1.50
N SER A 14 -16.00 -8.85 1.11
CA SER A 14 -16.14 -7.66 0.27
C SER A 14 -15.44 -7.83 -1.06
N ILE A 15 -14.15 -8.20 -1.04
CA ILE A 15 -13.35 -8.41 -2.25
C ILE A 15 -12.72 -9.81 -2.17
N PRO A 16 -13.08 -10.74 -3.08
CA PRO A 16 -12.53 -12.09 -3.10
C PRO A 16 -11.07 -12.12 -3.60
N GLU A 17 -10.29 -13.11 -3.17
CA GLU A 17 -8.90 -13.34 -3.60
C GLU A 17 -8.74 -13.29 -5.12
N ALA A 18 -9.67 -13.87 -5.88
CA ALA A 18 -9.58 -13.91 -7.34
C ALA A 18 -9.55 -12.51 -7.97
N GLU A 19 -10.35 -11.58 -7.45
CA GLU A 19 -10.40 -10.19 -7.92
C GLU A 19 -9.15 -9.42 -7.52
N ILE A 20 -8.66 -9.63 -6.30
CA ILE A 20 -7.38 -9.11 -5.80
C ILE A 20 -6.25 -9.51 -6.77
N GLN A 21 -6.11 -10.80 -7.07
CA GLN A 21 -5.04 -11.30 -7.94
C GLN A 21 -5.17 -10.81 -9.39
N GLU A 22 -6.38 -10.58 -9.89
CA GLU A 22 -6.59 -9.95 -11.19
C GLU A 22 -6.04 -8.52 -11.22
N GLN A 23 -6.32 -7.72 -10.19
CA GLN A 23 -5.84 -6.34 -10.11
C GLN A 23 -4.33 -6.26 -9.89
N VAL A 24 -3.75 -7.16 -9.09
CA VAL A 24 -2.30 -7.28 -8.92
C VAL A 24 -1.61 -7.51 -10.27
N ARG A 25 -2.11 -8.47 -11.06
CA ARG A 25 -1.57 -8.76 -12.40
C ARG A 25 -1.70 -7.58 -13.36
N ARG A 26 -2.85 -6.88 -13.34
CA ARG A 26 -3.07 -5.70 -14.18
C ARG A 26 -2.04 -4.61 -13.87
N VAL A 27 -1.88 -4.27 -12.59
CA VAL A 27 -0.93 -3.23 -12.16
C VAL A 27 0.52 -3.65 -12.37
N ALA A 28 0.87 -4.91 -12.15
CA ALA A 28 2.20 -5.43 -12.50
C ALA A 28 2.52 -5.22 -13.99
N ALA A 29 1.57 -5.50 -14.88
CA ALA A 29 1.74 -5.29 -16.32
C ALA A 29 1.92 -3.80 -16.69
N GLU A 30 1.19 -2.90 -16.02
CA GLU A 30 1.36 -1.45 -16.20
C GLU A 30 2.75 -0.99 -15.76
N ILE A 31 3.21 -1.42 -14.59
CA ILE A 31 4.56 -1.13 -14.09
C ILE A 31 5.61 -1.67 -15.05
N MET A 32 5.47 -2.91 -15.53
CA MET A 32 6.44 -3.51 -16.45
C MET A 32 6.57 -2.74 -17.76
N ARG A 33 5.45 -2.21 -18.28
CA ARG A 33 5.46 -1.37 -19.48
C ARG A 33 6.19 -0.05 -19.21
N ASP A 34 5.87 0.63 -18.13
CA ASP A 34 6.36 1.99 -17.85
C ASP A 34 7.84 2.00 -17.38
N TYR A 35 8.28 0.87 -16.81
CA TYR A 35 9.65 0.64 -16.34
C TYR A 35 10.45 -0.33 -17.22
N ALA A 36 10.03 -0.59 -18.45
CA ALA A 36 10.79 -1.40 -19.40
C ALA A 36 12.21 -0.85 -19.59
N GLY A 37 13.21 -1.73 -19.42
CA GLY A 37 14.63 -1.36 -19.53
C GLY A 37 15.19 -0.57 -18.34
N LYS A 38 14.45 -0.49 -17.23
CA LYS A 38 14.88 0.15 -15.97
C LYS A 38 14.96 -0.89 -14.85
N GLU A 39 15.56 -0.49 -13.72
CA GLU A 39 15.74 -1.32 -12.53
C GLU A 39 15.14 -0.64 -11.29
N PRO A 40 13.79 -0.59 -11.18
CA PRO A 40 13.13 0.13 -10.11
C PRO A 40 13.38 -0.52 -8.74
N LEU A 41 13.38 0.32 -7.72
CA LEU A 41 13.28 -0.05 -6.32
C LEU A 41 11.81 -0.06 -5.91
N PHE A 42 11.29 -1.22 -5.51
CA PHE A 42 10.03 -1.29 -4.79
C PHE A 42 10.25 -0.97 -3.31
N LEU A 43 9.44 -0.06 -2.78
CA LEU A 43 9.51 0.41 -1.40
C LEU A 43 8.18 0.19 -0.68
N PRO A 44 7.89 -1.03 -0.19
CA PRO A 44 6.65 -1.28 0.53
C PRO A 44 6.62 -0.64 1.92
N VAL A 45 5.47 -0.06 2.25
CA VAL A 45 5.22 0.59 3.54
C VAL A 45 4.67 -0.44 4.53
N LEU A 46 5.44 -0.72 5.58
CA LEU A 46 5.08 -1.69 6.60
C LEU A 46 4.07 -1.12 7.61
N ASN A 47 3.21 -1.95 8.21
CA ASN A 47 3.19 -3.41 8.04
C ASN A 47 2.20 -3.89 6.98
N GLY A 48 1.25 -3.07 6.55
CA GLY A 48 0.07 -3.54 5.84
C GLY A 48 0.32 -4.00 4.41
N SER A 49 1.20 -3.31 3.69
CA SER A 49 1.46 -3.57 2.27
C SER A 49 2.21 -4.88 1.98
N PHE A 50 2.77 -5.58 2.97
CA PHE A 50 3.73 -6.66 2.72
C PHE A 50 3.17 -7.84 1.90
N ILE A 51 1.88 -8.19 2.07
CA ILE A 51 1.24 -9.24 1.27
C ILE A 51 1.06 -8.75 -0.16
N PHE A 52 0.51 -7.55 -0.34
CA PHE A 52 0.35 -6.95 -1.66
C PHE A 52 1.70 -6.83 -2.39
N ALA A 53 2.75 -6.36 -1.72
CA ALA A 53 4.07 -6.26 -2.28
C ALA A 53 4.65 -7.62 -2.68
N ALA A 54 4.49 -8.65 -1.85
CA ALA A 54 4.96 -10.00 -2.17
C ALA A 54 4.26 -10.57 -3.41
N ASP A 55 2.95 -10.34 -3.54
CA ASP A 55 2.17 -10.80 -4.68
C ASP A 55 2.51 -10.00 -5.95
N LEU A 56 2.62 -8.67 -5.84
CA LEU A 56 3.02 -7.78 -6.91
C LEU A 56 4.39 -8.15 -7.47
N LEU A 57 5.40 -8.31 -6.62
CA LEU A 57 6.76 -8.63 -7.07
C LEU A 57 6.85 -10.00 -7.76
N ARG A 58 6.01 -10.98 -7.40
CA ARG A 58 5.97 -12.27 -8.10
C ARG A 58 5.43 -12.17 -9.53
N GLU A 59 4.66 -11.14 -9.84
CA GLU A 59 4.13 -10.87 -11.18
C GLU A 59 5.06 -9.94 -12.02
N VAL A 60 6.04 -9.30 -11.38
CA VAL A 60 6.99 -8.38 -12.02
C VAL A 60 8.18 -9.18 -12.56
N SER A 61 8.34 -9.25 -13.88
CA SER A 61 9.42 -10.00 -14.55
C SER A 61 10.59 -9.15 -15.05
N LEU A 62 10.77 -7.95 -14.50
CA LEU A 62 11.91 -7.06 -14.78
C LEU A 62 12.93 -7.10 -13.64
N PRO A 63 14.21 -6.77 -13.89
CA PRO A 63 15.17 -6.62 -12.80
C PRO A 63 14.70 -5.52 -11.83
N CYS A 64 14.65 -5.83 -10.54
CA CYS A 64 14.23 -4.88 -9.52
C CYS A 64 14.83 -5.22 -8.16
N ASP A 65 14.87 -4.21 -7.28
CA ASP A 65 15.22 -4.37 -5.87
C ASP A 65 13.98 -4.14 -4.99
N ILE A 66 14.06 -4.60 -3.74
CA ILE A 66 13.06 -4.32 -2.71
C ILE A 66 13.74 -3.84 -1.42
N SER A 67 13.18 -2.79 -0.83
CA SER A 67 13.53 -2.32 0.51
C SER A 67 12.24 -1.95 1.24
N PHE A 68 12.23 -2.00 2.57
CA PHE A 68 11.03 -1.74 3.36
C PHE A 68 11.20 -0.49 4.20
N ILE A 69 10.13 0.27 4.34
CA ILE A 69 10.05 1.40 5.27
C ILE A 69 8.95 1.14 6.29
N LYS A 70 9.14 1.60 7.53
CA LYS A 70 8.10 1.58 8.55
C LYS A 70 7.91 2.96 9.12
N LEU A 71 6.73 3.51 8.91
CA LEU A 71 6.28 4.76 9.49
C LEU A 71 5.44 4.45 10.73
N ALA A 72 5.68 5.15 11.82
CA ALA A 72 4.74 5.20 12.94
C ALA A 72 4.04 6.56 12.95
N SER A 73 2.71 6.53 12.88
CA SER A 73 1.90 7.63 13.38
C SER A 73 1.98 7.64 14.91
N TYR A 74 2.08 8.81 15.54
CA TYR A 74 1.91 8.90 17.00
C TYR A 74 0.57 8.29 17.42
N GLN A 75 0.56 7.44 18.45
CA GLN A 75 -0.63 6.74 18.92
C GLN A 75 -1.64 7.72 19.56
N GLY A 76 -2.89 7.68 19.08
CA GLY A 76 -4.07 8.41 19.59
C GLY A 76 -5.26 8.29 18.61
N MET A 77 -6.50 8.50 19.07
CA MET A 77 -7.72 8.42 18.22
C MET A 77 -7.79 9.46 17.08
N GLN A 78 -6.81 10.36 17.00
CA GLN A 78 -6.59 11.29 15.90
C GLN A 78 -5.13 11.21 15.48
N SER A 79 -4.87 11.09 14.18
CA SER A 79 -3.54 11.29 13.61
C SER A 79 -3.07 12.69 14.03
N SER A 80 -1.98 12.79 14.81
CA SER A 80 -1.40 14.08 15.20
C SER A 80 -0.78 14.85 14.02
N GLY A 81 -0.78 14.28 12.82
CA GLY A 81 -0.16 14.84 11.62
C GLY A 81 1.36 14.66 11.58
N GLU A 82 1.99 14.37 12.71
CA GLU A 82 3.43 14.08 12.78
C GLU A 82 3.69 12.58 12.55
N ILE A 83 4.43 12.27 11.49
CA ILE A 83 4.86 10.92 11.14
C ILE A 83 6.29 10.75 11.63
N ARG A 84 6.56 9.67 12.38
CA ARG A 84 7.91 9.31 12.81
C ARG A 84 8.37 8.08 12.06
N GLU A 85 9.50 8.17 11.39
CA GLU A 85 10.16 7.02 10.77
C GLU A 85 10.70 6.08 11.86
N VAL A 86 10.27 4.81 11.84
CA VAL A 86 10.69 3.77 12.80
C VAL A 86 11.75 2.87 12.21
N MET A 87 11.64 2.58 10.91
CA MET A 87 12.64 1.91 10.12
C MET A 87 12.74 2.70 8.82
N GLY A 88 13.90 3.33 8.62
CA GLY A 88 14.08 4.25 7.51
C GLY A 88 14.72 3.65 6.29
N LEU A 89 14.80 4.47 5.24
CA LEU A 89 15.42 4.10 3.97
C LEU A 89 16.89 3.70 4.19
N ALA A 90 17.19 2.41 4.07
CA ALA A 90 18.52 1.86 4.36
C ALA A 90 19.55 2.06 3.24
N GLN A 91 19.11 2.50 2.06
CA GLN A 91 19.91 2.51 0.84
C GLN A 91 19.83 3.85 0.12
N ASP A 92 20.91 4.20 -0.59
CA ASP A 92 20.93 5.37 -1.45
C ASP A 92 19.95 5.19 -2.62
N ILE A 93 19.09 6.20 -2.81
CA ILE A 93 18.12 6.23 -3.91
C ILE A 93 18.40 7.35 -4.91
N THR A 94 19.56 8.00 -4.83
CA THR A 94 19.99 8.99 -5.81
C THR A 94 19.95 8.38 -7.21
N ASP A 95 19.31 9.08 -8.14
CA ASP A 95 19.10 8.65 -9.54
C ASP A 95 18.39 7.27 -9.69
N ARG A 96 17.76 6.74 -8.63
CA ARG A 96 16.96 5.52 -8.69
C ARG A 96 15.51 5.81 -9.05
N HIS A 97 14.89 4.89 -9.77
CA HIS A 97 13.45 4.83 -9.94
C HIS A 97 12.82 4.15 -8.72
N VAL A 98 12.00 4.84 -7.94
CA VAL A 98 11.37 4.31 -6.72
C VAL A 98 9.86 4.14 -6.95
N ILE A 99 9.34 2.98 -6.58
CA ILE A 99 7.91 2.66 -6.60
C ILE A 99 7.48 2.37 -5.16
N ILE A 100 6.75 3.31 -4.54
CA ILE A 100 6.16 3.13 -3.22
C ILE A 100 5.01 2.14 -3.34
N VAL A 101 4.94 1.15 -2.44
CA VAL A 101 3.87 0.15 -2.41
C VAL A 101 3.08 0.26 -1.11
N GLU A 102 1.80 0.58 -1.19
CA GLU A 102 0.91 0.82 -0.04
C GLU A 102 -0.30 -0.13 -0.09
N ASP A 103 -0.78 -0.59 1.07
CA ASP A 103 -2.02 -1.38 1.13
C ASP A 103 -3.26 -0.49 0.93
N ILE A 104 -3.32 0.67 1.57
CA ILE A 104 -4.44 1.60 1.46
C ILE A 104 -4.06 3.07 1.57
N ILE A 105 -4.55 3.88 0.64
CA ILE A 105 -4.51 5.34 0.72
C ILE A 105 -5.88 5.87 1.13
N ASP A 106 -5.95 6.38 2.37
CA ASP A 106 -7.14 7.01 2.95
C ASP A 106 -7.05 8.54 2.88
N SER A 107 -6.51 9.20 3.92
CA SER A 107 -6.37 10.67 3.91
C SER A 107 -5.33 11.22 2.92
N GLY A 108 -4.39 10.38 2.46
CA GLY A 108 -3.27 10.77 1.61
C GLY A 108 -2.11 11.46 2.32
N MET A 109 -2.26 11.85 3.59
CA MET A 109 -1.25 12.62 4.34
C MET A 109 0.08 11.87 4.48
N THR A 110 0.02 10.57 4.83
CA THR A 110 1.21 9.72 4.95
C THR A 110 1.98 9.63 3.64
N MET A 111 1.27 9.42 2.54
CA MET A 111 1.88 9.30 1.23
C MET A 111 2.49 10.63 0.76
N ALA A 112 1.80 11.75 0.97
CA ALA A 112 2.33 13.07 0.66
C ALA A 112 3.64 13.36 1.40
N HIS A 113 3.68 13.10 2.70
CA HIS A 113 4.89 13.26 3.51
C HIS A 113 6.02 12.34 3.03
N MET A 114 5.72 11.08 2.74
CA MET A 114 6.72 10.12 2.27
C MET A 114 7.31 10.54 0.92
N ILE A 115 6.50 11.03 -0.01
CA ILE A 115 6.98 11.57 -1.29
C ILE A 115 7.91 12.75 -1.05
N GLU A 116 7.52 13.71 -0.21
CA GLU A 116 8.36 14.87 0.13
C GLU A 116 9.71 14.43 0.72
N THR A 117 9.71 13.49 1.67
CA THR A 117 10.94 12.95 2.26
C THR A 117 11.83 12.29 1.21
N LEU A 118 11.29 11.39 0.39
CA LEU A 118 12.07 10.68 -0.63
C LEU A 118 12.63 11.60 -1.70
N GLN A 119 11.92 12.67 -2.06
CA GLN A 119 12.40 13.68 -3.01
C GLN A 119 13.71 14.34 -2.55
N THR A 120 13.92 14.49 -1.24
CA THR A 120 15.17 15.07 -0.71
C THR A 120 16.40 14.22 -1.00
N HIS A 121 16.23 12.94 -1.32
CA HIS A 121 17.30 12.01 -1.71
C HIS A 121 17.55 11.97 -3.23
N ASN A 122 16.96 12.87 -4.00
CA ASN A 122 17.22 13.06 -5.43
C ASN A 122 17.04 11.79 -6.29
N PRO A 123 15.91 11.05 -6.18
CA PRO A 123 15.64 9.91 -7.06
C PRO A 123 15.35 10.35 -8.50
N ALA A 124 15.60 9.46 -9.46
CA ALA A 124 15.26 9.71 -10.87
C ALA A 124 13.75 9.80 -11.09
N SER A 125 12.95 9.04 -10.32
CA SER A 125 11.50 9.19 -10.28
C SER A 125 10.91 8.57 -9.02
N ILE A 126 9.76 9.06 -8.58
CA ILE A 126 8.91 8.41 -7.57
C ILE A 126 7.56 8.10 -8.20
N ALA A 127 7.08 6.87 -8.06
CA ALA A 127 5.72 6.47 -8.38
C ALA A 127 5.03 5.86 -7.16
N VAL A 128 3.72 5.99 -7.07
CA VAL A 128 2.89 5.41 -6.01
C VAL A 128 2.02 4.30 -6.59
N CYS A 129 2.17 3.10 -6.02
CA CYS A 129 1.34 1.94 -6.26
C CYS A 129 0.56 1.61 -4.98
N SER A 130 -0.77 1.56 -5.07
CA SER A 130 -1.60 1.20 -3.93
C SER A 130 -2.63 0.15 -4.30
N MET A 131 -2.84 -0.79 -3.38
CA MET A 131 -3.90 -1.78 -3.52
C MET A 131 -5.27 -1.13 -3.42
N LEU A 132 -5.52 -0.31 -2.40
CA LEU A 132 -6.82 0.32 -2.18
C LEU A 132 -6.69 1.83 -2.08
N VAL A 133 -7.64 2.54 -2.66
CA VAL A 133 -7.79 3.99 -2.47
C VAL A 133 -9.19 4.27 -1.97
N LYS A 134 -9.33 5.22 -1.03
CA LYS A 134 -10.63 5.76 -0.59
C LYS A 134 -10.77 7.20 -1.11
N PRO A 135 -11.25 7.42 -2.34
CA PRO A 135 -11.27 8.75 -2.95
C PRO A 135 -12.02 9.79 -2.11
N ALA A 136 -13.12 9.39 -1.47
CA ALA A 136 -13.94 10.26 -0.63
C ALA A 136 -13.28 10.68 0.70
N ALA A 137 -12.16 10.04 1.09
CA ALA A 137 -11.44 10.33 2.32
C ALA A 137 -10.15 11.13 2.11
N LEU A 138 -9.70 11.28 0.86
CA LEU A 138 -8.50 12.05 0.50
C LEU A 138 -8.63 13.51 0.97
N LYS A 139 -7.60 13.98 1.68
CA LYS A 139 -7.49 15.37 2.15
C LYS A 139 -6.43 16.17 1.41
N VAL A 140 -5.54 15.48 0.70
CA VAL A 140 -4.45 16.05 -0.09
C VAL A 140 -4.39 15.35 -1.44
N ASN A 141 -3.85 16.07 -2.44
CA ASN A 141 -3.61 15.48 -3.75
C ASN A 141 -2.37 14.59 -3.68
N VAL A 142 -2.54 13.29 -3.95
CA VAL A 142 -1.46 12.31 -4.02
C VAL A 142 -1.38 11.79 -5.45
N PRO A 143 -0.20 11.79 -6.09
CA PRO A 143 -0.04 11.25 -7.45
C PRO A 143 -0.05 9.72 -7.41
N ILE A 144 -1.23 9.12 -7.36
CA ILE A 144 -1.42 7.66 -7.36
C ILE A 144 -1.27 7.16 -8.79
N ASN A 145 -0.08 6.66 -9.13
CA ASN A 145 0.23 6.19 -10.49
C ASN A 145 -0.45 4.86 -10.81
N TYR A 146 -0.52 3.97 -9.82
CA TYR A 146 -1.08 2.64 -9.98
C TYR A 146 -2.05 2.34 -8.85
N CYS A 147 -3.35 2.47 -9.12
CA CYS A 147 -4.42 2.09 -8.21
C CYS A 147 -4.96 0.72 -8.62
N CYS A 148 -4.95 -0.26 -7.72
CA CYS A 148 -5.59 -1.54 -7.99
C CYS A 148 -7.12 -1.40 -7.92
N MET A 149 -7.65 -0.85 -6.82
CA MET A 149 -9.09 -0.69 -6.61
C MET A 149 -9.44 0.59 -5.83
N GLU A 150 -10.52 1.26 -6.22
CA GLU A 150 -11.15 2.31 -5.41
C GLU A 150 -12.29 1.70 -4.59
N ILE A 151 -12.37 2.07 -3.31
CA ILE A 151 -13.35 1.53 -2.37
C ILE A 151 -14.08 2.64 -1.58
N PRO A 152 -15.28 2.35 -1.05
CA PRO A 152 -15.95 3.24 -0.10
C PRO A 152 -15.17 3.41 1.21
N ASN A 153 -15.55 4.41 2.01
CA ASN A 153 -14.93 4.66 3.32
C ASN A 153 -15.45 3.73 4.43
N ASP A 154 -15.50 2.42 4.16
CA ASP A 154 -15.85 1.42 5.16
C ASP A 154 -14.60 0.90 5.89
N PHE A 155 -14.79 0.31 7.07
CA PHE A 155 -13.71 -0.35 7.81
C PHE A 155 -13.50 -1.77 7.28
N ILE A 156 -12.25 -2.10 6.93
CA ILE A 156 -11.91 -3.35 6.24
C ILE A 156 -10.71 -4.05 6.87
N VAL A 157 -10.61 -5.37 6.67
CA VAL A 157 -9.50 -6.22 7.12
C VAL A 157 -9.19 -7.29 6.07
N GLY A 158 -8.03 -7.93 6.18
CA GLY A 158 -7.61 -9.01 5.28
C GLY A 158 -6.61 -8.55 4.23
N TYR A 159 -5.92 -9.51 3.62
CA TYR A 159 -4.88 -9.26 2.62
C TYR A 159 -3.84 -8.22 3.06
N GLY A 160 -3.36 -8.34 4.31
CA GLY A 160 -2.40 -7.42 4.90
C GLY A 160 -3.02 -6.35 5.81
N LEU A 161 -4.28 -5.97 5.59
CA LEU A 161 -5.02 -5.00 6.42
C LEU A 161 -5.48 -5.62 7.74
N ASP A 162 -5.62 -4.81 8.79
CA ASP A 162 -5.86 -5.30 10.15
C ASP A 162 -6.91 -4.54 10.96
N TYR A 163 -7.34 -5.23 12.02
CA TYR A 163 -7.96 -4.63 13.19
C TYR A 163 -7.12 -4.95 14.44
N ASP A 164 -6.46 -3.94 15.01
CA ASP A 164 -5.55 -4.04 16.15
C ASP A 164 -4.45 -5.12 16.00
N GLY A 165 -3.90 -5.25 14.80
CA GLY A 165 -2.88 -6.23 14.44
C GLY A 165 -3.42 -7.57 13.96
N PHE A 166 -4.73 -7.83 14.04
CA PHE A 166 -5.35 -9.10 13.66
C PHE A 166 -6.08 -9.03 12.32
N GLY A 167 -6.22 -10.17 11.62
CA GLY A 167 -6.98 -10.28 10.37
C GLY A 167 -6.15 -10.20 9.08
N ARG A 168 -4.88 -9.78 9.16
CA ARG A 168 -3.98 -9.60 8.00
C ARG A 168 -3.82 -10.84 7.12
N ASN A 169 -3.83 -12.03 7.73
CA ASN A 169 -3.43 -13.30 7.11
C ASN A 169 -4.53 -13.97 6.27
N THR A 170 -5.63 -13.29 6.00
CA THR A 170 -6.70 -13.83 5.16
C THR A 170 -6.46 -13.47 3.69
N ARG A 171 -6.88 -14.35 2.79
CA ARG A 171 -6.69 -14.23 1.33
C ARG A 171 -7.63 -13.21 0.68
N ASP A 172 -8.78 -13.00 1.29
CA ASP A 172 -9.80 -12.05 0.84
C ASP A 172 -9.78 -10.78 1.69
N ILE A 173 -10.44 -9.72 1.21
CA ILE A 173 -10.72 -8.51 1.99
C ILE A 173 -12.18 -8.54 2.47
N PHE A 174 -12.39 -8.18 3.73
CA PHE A 174 -13.69 -8.19 4.39
C PHE A 174 -14.03 -6.78 4.90
N THR A 175 -15.31 -6.43 4.86
CA THR A 175 -15.86 -5.17 5.36
C THR A 175 -16.65 -5.39 6.65
N LEU A 176 -16.55 -4.45 7.60
CA LEU A 176 -17.26 -4.49 8.87
C LEU A 176 -18.79 -4.57 8.66
N VAL A 177 -19.42 -5.54 9.31
CA VAL A 177 -20.89 -5.63 9.37
C VAL A 177 -21.41 -4.57 10.32
N LYS A 178 -22.37 -3.76 9.87
CA LYS A 178 -23.03 -2.71 10.66
C LYS A 178 -24.09 -3.30 11.59
#